data_AF-A0A535LB26-F1
#
_entry.id   AF-A0A535LB26-F1
#
_cell.length_a   1.000
_cell.length_b   1.000
_cell.length_c   1.000
_cell.angle_alpha   90.00
_cell.angle_beta   90.00
_cell.angle_gamma   90.00
#
_symmetry.space_group_name_H-M   'P 1'
#
loop_
_entity.id
_entity.type
_entity.pdbx_description
1 polymer ?
#
loop_
_entity_poly.entity_id
_entity_poly.type
_entity_poly.pdbx_seq_one_letter_code
_entity_poly.pdbx_strand_id
1 'polypeptide(L)'
;MRKQVPVLLHRTSQEVMEELRACIGCNECLLVCPALVKPIKIEVLNVETYSGPISAPIARFARACYQCGACVAPCPVGLHRDAMMMWLKVRLLRSGRKE
;
A
#
# COMPACT_ATOMS: atom_id res chain seq x y z
N MET A 1 20.21 8.31 -27.12
CA MET A 1 20.54 7.73 -25.80
C MET A 1 19.39 7.98 -24.84
N ARG A 2 18.65 6.96 -24.40
CA ARG A 2 17.62 7.13 -23.35
C ARG A 2 18.37 7.29 -22.02
N LYS A 3 18.24 8.47 -21.38
CA LYS A 3 18.72 8.66 -20.01
C LYS A 3 17.97 7.67 -19.12
N GLN A 4 18.68 6.71 -18.55
CA GLN A 4 18.13 5.87 -17.49
C GLN A 4 17.91 6.78 -16.29
N VAL A 5 16.66 7.18 -16.06
CA VAL A 5 16.26 7.77 -14.78
C VAL A 5 16.38 6.65 -13.76
N PRO A 6 17.11 6.84 -12.64
CA PRO A 6 17.15 5.83 -11.58
C PRO A 6 15.71 5.49 -11.20
N VAL A 7 15.35 4.21 -11.31
CA VAL A 7 14.06 3.75 -10.80
C VAL A 7 14.15 3.86 -9.29
N LEU A 8 13.57 4.91 -8.72
CA LEU A 8 13.28 4.98 -7.30
C LEU A 8 12.32 3.82 -7.02
N LEU A 9 12.85 2.76 -6.41
CA LEU A 9 12.09 1.56 -6.05
C LEU A 9 11.00 1.85 -5.00
N HIS A 10 11.02 3.04 -4.38
CA HIS A 10 10.09 3.44 -3.35
C HIS A 10 9.53 4.85 -3.60
N ARG A 11 8.21 4.99 -3.45
CA ARG A 11 7.52 6.28 -3.34
C ARG A 11 7.86 6.94 -2.00
N THR A 12 8.03 8.25 -2.00
CA THR A 12 8.12 9.08 -0.78
C THR A 12 6.78 9.09 -0.03
N SER A 13 6.77 9.58 1.22
CA SER A 13 5.53 9.71 2.00
C SER A 13 4.52 10.65 1.34
N GLN A 14 4.99 11.68 0.64
CA GLN A 14 4.13 12.62 -0.07
C GLN A 14 3.51 11.96 -1.29
N GLU A 15 4.30 11.26 -2.12
CA GLU A 15 3.76 10.53 -3.27
C GLU A 15 2.76 9.44 -2.83
N VAL A 16 3.02 8.73 -1.73
CA VAL A 16 2.06 7.77 -1.16
C VAL A 16 0.74 8.46 -0.80
N MET A 17 0.79 9.66 -0.21
CA MET A 17 -0.42 10.43 0.10
C MET A 17 -1.17 10.84 -1.17
N GLU A 18 -0.46 11.27 -2.21
CA GLU A 18 -1.04 11.65 -3.50
C GLU A 18 -1.73 10.45 -4.16
N GLU A 19 -1.08 9.28 -4.16
CA GLU A 19 -1.70 8.07 -4.69
C GLU A 19 -2.92 7.61 -3.88
N LEU A 20 -2.88 7.73 -2.54
CA LEU A 20 -4.03 7.40 -1.69
C LEU A 20 -5.23 8.31 -1.99
N ARG A 21 -5.00 9.59 -2.29
CA ARG A 21 -6.05 10.54 -2.71
C ARG A 21 -6.57 10.26 -4.12
N ALA A 22 -5.72 9.75 -5.01
CA ALA A 22 -6.09 9.39 -6.38
C ALA A 22 -6.82 8.04 -6.48
N CYS A 23 -6.89 7.26 -5.39
CA CYS A 23 -7.59 5.98 -5.35
C CYS A 23 -9.10 6.14 -5.56
N ILE A 24 -9.62 5.54 -6.63
CA ILE A 24 -11.05 5.59 -7.00
C ILE A 24 -11.93 4.50 -6.34
N GLY A 25 -11.36 3.67 -5.45
CA GLY A 25 -12.13 2.66 -4.71
C GLY A 25 -12.55 1.42 -5.51
N CYS A 26 -11.93 1.14 -6.66
CA CYS A 26 -12.32 0.01 -7.53
C CYS A 26 -12.02 -1.39 -6.98
N ASN A 27 -11.22 -1.52 -5.92
CA ASN A 27 -10.81 -2.79 -5.29
C ASN A 27 -9.96 -3.76 -6.15
N GLU A 28 -9.65 -3.47 -7.42
CA GLU A 28 -8.84 -4.36 -8.28
C GLU A 28 -7.54 -4.82 -7.62
N CYS A 29 -6.81 -3.89 -7.01
CA CYS A 29 -5.57 -4.18 -6.29
C CYS A 29 -5.72 -5.19 -5.12
N LEU A 30 -6.91 -5.26 -4.51
CA LEU A 30 -7.22 -6.23 -3.45
C LEU A 30 -7.64 -7.57 -4.05
N LEU A 31 -8.44 -7.57 -5.12
CA LEU A 31 -8.93 -8.78 -5.78
C LEU A 31 -7.79 -9.65 -6.33
N VAL A 32 -6.73 -9.02 -6.85
CA VAL A 32 -5.58 -9.75 -7.39
C VAL A 32 -4.54 -10.15 -6.33
N CYS A 33 -4.70 -9.74 -5.07
CA CYS A 33 -3.62 -9.85 -4.10
C CYS A 33 -3.54 -11.25 -3.47
N PRO A 34 -2.47 -12.04 -3.71
CA PRO A 34 -2.35 -13.38 -3.13
C PRO A 34 -2.13 -13.38 -1.61
N ALA A 35 -1.70 -12.25 -1.03
CA ALA A 35 -1.53 -12.10 0.41
C ALA A 35 -2.84 -11.80 1.17
N LEU A 36 -3.92 -11.49 0.45
CA LEU A 36 -5.19 -11.12 1.06
C LEU A 36 -6.04 -12.37 1.34
N VAL A 37 -5.90 -12.93 2.54
CA VAL A 37 -6.63 -14.14 2.96
C VAL A 37 -8.04 -13.84 3.48
N LYS A 38 -8.25 -12.62 4.00
CA LYS A 38 -9.56 -12.16 4.50
C LYS A 38 -9.90 -10.82 3.87
N PRO A 39 -11.17 -10.59 3.46
CA PRO A 39 -11.56 -9.35 2.83
C PRO A 39 -11.36 -8.16 3.79
N ILE A 40 -10.87 -7.06 3.23
CA ILE A 40 -10.75 -5.76 3.89
C ILE A 40 -11.39 -4.70 2.98
N LYS A 41 -11.82 -3.59 3.56
CA LYS A 41 -12.34 -2.44 2.81
C LYS A 41 -11.18 -1.55 2.34
N ILE A 42 -11.13 -1.20 1.06
CA ILE A 42 -10.06 -0.36 0.49
C ILE A 42 -10.00 1.01 1.15
N GLU A 43 -11.14 1.55 1.57
CA GLU A 43 -11.24 2.84 2.26
C GLU A 43 -10.55 2.76 3.63
N VAL A 44 -10.79 1.68 4.37
CA VAL A 44 -10.15 1.42 5.67
C VAL A 44 -8.64 1.24 5.49
N LEU A 45 -8.23 0.43 4.50
CA LEU A 45 -6.81 0.28 4.18
C LEU A 45 -6.15 1.62 3.84
N ASN A 46 -6.80 2.46 3.04
CA ASN A 46 -6.26 3.75 2.63
C ASN A 46 -6.10 4.72 3.81
N VAL A 47 -7.13 4.86 4.64
CA VAL A 47 -7.08 5.70 5.84
C VAL A 47 -5.97 5.20 6.77
N GLU A 48 -5.98 3.92 7.11
CA GLU A 48 -5.01 3.33 8.02
C GLU A 48 -3.61 3.20 7.43
N THR A 49 -3.42 3.39 6.13
CA THR A 49 -2.09 3.52 5.50
C THR A 49 -1.45 4.87 5.84
N TYR A 50 -2.22 5.94 6.03
CA TYR A 50 -1.66 7.27 6.30
C TYR A 50 -1.90 7.81 7.71
N SER A 51 -3.08 7.59 8.28
CA SER A 51 -3.51 8.18 9.56
C SER A 51 -4.03 7.11 10.53
N GLY A 52 -4.35 7.55 11.75
CA GLY A 52 -5.03 6.72 12.75
C GLY A 52 -4.24 5.50 13.27
N PRO A 53 -4.86 4.72 14.17
CA PRO A 53 -4.33 3.43 14.58
C PRO A 53 -4.45 2.41 13.44
N ILE A 54 -3.52 1.45 13.39
CA ILE A 54 -3.57 0.34 12.44
C ILE A 54 -4.35 -0.81 13.11
N SER A 55 -5.52 -1.13 12.55
CA SER A 55 -6.37 -2.21 13.03
C SER A 55 -5.74 -3.58 12.82
N ALA A 56 -6.17 -4.57 13.59
CA ALA A 56 -5.62 -5.93 13.50
C ALA A 56 -5.77 -6.57 12.09
N PRO A 57 -6.90 -6.41 11.35
CA PRO A 57 -7.00 -6.88 9.96
C PRO A 57 -5.97 -6.24 9.02
N ILE A 58 -5.79 -4.92 9.09
CA ILE A 58 -4.83 -4.20 8.25
C ILE A 58 -3.39 -4.55 8.63
N ALA A 59 -3.07 -4.68 9.92
CA ALA A 59 -1.76 -5.13 10.37
C ALA A 59 -1.44 -6.55 9.89
N ARG A 60 -2.40 -7.48 9.94
CA ARG A 60 -2.23 -8.84 9.40
C ARG A 60 -1.98 -8.82 7.90
N PHE A 61 -2.77 -8.05 7.15
CA PHE A 61 -2.56 -7.91 5.71
C PHE A 61 -1.19 -7.30 5.37
N ALA A 62 -0.78 -6.26 6.09
CA ALA A 62 0.53 -5.63 5.92
C ALA A 62 1.69 -6.60 6.19
N ARG A 63 1.58 -7.46 7.21
CA ARG A 63 2.59 -8.50 7.50
C ARG A 63 2.61 -9.60 6.44
N ALA A 64 1.45 -10.00 5.92
CA ALA A 64 1.34 -11.02 4.88
C ALA A 64 1.81 -10.52 3.50
N CYS A 65 1.71 -9.22 3.22
CA CYS A 65 2.18 -8.63 1.98
C CYS A 65 3.70 -8.87 1.81
N TYR A 66 4.11 -9.64 0.81
CA TYR A 66 5.52 -9.93 0.51
C TYR A 66 6.08 -9.10 -0.65
N GLN A 67 5.46 -7.93 -0.92
CA GLN A 67 5.95 -6.93 -1.88
C GLN A 67 6.16 -7.49 -3.30
N CYS A 68 5.20 -8.30 -3.79
CA CYS A 68 5.29 -8.92 -5.11
C CYS A 68 4.88 -8.01 -6.29
N GLY A 69 4.28 -6.85 -6.04
CA GLY A 69 3.85 -5.92 -7.09
C GLY A 69 2.61 -6.33 -7.89
N ALA A 70 1.97 -7.47 -7.61
CA ALA A 70 0.79 -7.96 -8.36
C ALA A 70 -0.36 -6.94 -8.44
N CYS A 71 -0.44 -6.03 -7.47
CA CYS A 71 -1.46 -5.00 -7.36
C CYS A 71 -1.25 -3.76 -8.26
N VAL A 72 -0.09 -3.61 -8.91
CA VAL A 72 0.25 -2.43 -9.72
C VAL A 72 -0.42 -2.46 -11.09
N ALA A 73 -0.17 -3.52 -11.86
CA ALA A 73 -0.70 -3.67 -13.22
C ALA A 73 -2.24 -3.59 -13.35
N PRO A 74 -3.04 -4.17 -12.43
CA PRO A 74 -4.50 -4.11 -12.52
C PRO A 74 -5.11 -2.79 -12.02
N CYS A 75 -4.32 -1.83 -11.52
CA CYS A 75 -4.87 -0.54 -11.10
C CYS A 75 -5.27 0.30 -12.32
N PRO A 76 -6.58 0.61 -12.53
CA PRO A 76 -7.03 1.31 -13.73
C PRO A 76 -6.56 2.77 -13.82
N VAL A 77 -6.08 3.33 -12.69
CA VAL A 77 -5.53 4.68 -12.59
C VAL A 77 -4.02 4.68 -12.30
N GLY A 78 -3.35 3.52 -12.45
CA GLY A 78 -1.89 3.42 -12.42
C GLY A 78 -1.22 3.65 -11.06
N LEU A 79 -1.90 3.34 -9.95
CA LEU A 79 -1.36 3.54 -8.59
C LEU A 79 -0.48 2.38 -8.14
N HIS A 80 0.48 2.68 -7.28
CA HIS A 80 1.44 1.73 -6.71
C HIS A 80 1.00 1.30 -5.30
N ARG A 81 0.01 0.38 -5.26
CA ARG A 81 -0.43 -0.22 -4.00
C ARG A 81 0.71 -0.91 -3.24
N ASP A 82 1.69 -1.47 -3.93
CA ASP A 82 2.90 -2.04 -3.32
C ASP A 82 3.69 -0.99 -2.52
N ALA A 83 3.90 0.21 -3.08
CA ALA A 83 4.54 1.32 -2.40
C ALA A 83 3.72 1.81 -1.19
N MET A 84 2.38 1.91 -1.32
CA MET A 84 1.49 2.18 -0.18
C MET A 84 1.62 1.14 0.93
N MET A 85 1.69 -0.15 0.57
CA MET A 85 1.88 -1.24 1.52
C MET A 85 3.27 -1.17 2.19
N MET A 86 4.31 -0.76 1.47
CA MET A 86 5.63 -0.56 2.04
C MET A 86 5.62 0.57 3.09
N TRP A 87 4.93 1.67 2.80
CA TRP A 87 4.72 2.74 3.78
C TRP A 87 3.94 2.28 5.02
N LEU A 88 2.87 1.51 4.84
CA LEU A 88 2.11 0.93 5.94
C LEU A 88 2.98 0.03 6.82
N LYS A 89 3.89 -0.77 6.23
CA LYS A 89 4.87 -1.57 6.99
C LYS A 89 5.82 -0.69 7.82
N VAL A 90 6.33 0.40 7.24
CA VAL A 90 7.17 1.36 7.98
C VAL A 90 6.42 1.97 9.16
N ARG A 91 5.14 2.32 8.98
CA ARG A 91 4.29 2.80 10.09
C ARG A 91 4.09 1.74 11.16
N LEU A 92 3.78 0.51 10.78
CA LEU A 92 3.61 -0.60 11.72
C LEU A 92 4.87 -0.84 12.58
N LEU A 93 6.05 -0.77 11.96
CA LEU A 93 7.35 -0.89 12.65
C LEU A 93 7.65 0.31 13.58
N ARG A 94 7.10 1.49 13.30
CA ARG A 94 7.26 2.67 14.17
C ARG A 94 6.30 2.64 15.36
N SER A 95 5.11 2.06 15.20
CA SER A 95 4.15 1.90 16.30
C SER A 95 4.62 0.89 17.34
N GLY A 96 5.18 -0.24 16.93
CA GLY A 96 5.70 -1.27 17.84
C GLY A 96 7.02 -0.92 18.55
N ARG A 97 7.63 0.24 18.26
CA ARG A 97 8.81 0.75 18.97
C ARG A 97 8.46 1.73 20.10
N LYS A 98 7.17 2.01 20.30
CA LYS A 98 6.66 2.91 21.34
C LYS A 98 6.08 2.15 22.55
N GLU A 99 6.18 0.83 22.53
CA GLU A 99 5.92 -0.09 23.64
C GLU A 99 7.27 -0.55 24.20
#